data_AF-A0A5T1TUS2-F1
#
_entry.id   AF-A0A5T1TUS2-F1
#
_cell.length_a   1.000
_cell.length_b   1.000
_cell.length_c   1.000
_cell.angle_alpha   90.00
_cell.angle_beta   90.00
_cell.angle_gamma   90.00
#
_symmetry.space_group_name_H-M   'P 1'
#
loop_
_entity.id
_entity.type
_entity.pdbx_description
1 polymer ?
#
loop_
_entity_poly.entity_id
_entity_poly.type
_entity_poly.pdbx_seq_one_letter_code
_entity_poly.pdbx_strand_id
1 'polypeptide(L)'
;MKVLNFFYENHPKFEVSYERKNQISKPNIIIKGPRFCGKKTLIFNFLSQFKASEILFLDLYDTRFEKQSLERLADFLNENLQIKILCLYNLDFIPNLEKIKIPIILSTNIKDLN
;
A
#
# COMPACT_ATOMS: atom_id res chain seq x y z
N MET A 1 13.71 9.40 4.15
CA MET A 1 14.30 8.04 4.16
C MET A 1 13.95 7.28 5.42
N LYS A 2 14.23 7.80 6.63
CA LYS A 2 13.95 7.10 7.90
C LYS A 2 12.52 6.53 8.03
N VAL A 3 11.50 7.29 7.63
CA VAL A 3 10.10 6.85 7.70
C VAL A 3 9.82 5.67 6.73
N LEU A 4 10.25 5.75 5.47
CA LEU A 4 10.03 4.67 4.50
C LEU A 4 10.80 3.39 4.89
N ASN A 5 12.04 3.52 5.39
CA ASN A 5 12.80 2.39 5.95
C ASN A 5 12.03 1.75 7.11
N PHE A 6 11.53 2.58 8.03
CA PHE A 6 10.78 2.09 9.18
C PHE A 6 9.59 1.22 8.76
N PHE A 7 8.76 1.67 7.81
CA PHE A 7 7.62 0.89 7.34
C PHE A 7 8.02 -0.35 6.53
N TYR A 8 9.13 -0.27 5.78
CA TYR A 8 9.64 -1.41 5.04
C TYR A 8 10.17 -2.51 5.96
N GLU A 9 10.90 -2.14 7.01
CA GLU A 9 11.45 -3.07 8.01
C GLU A 9 10.38 -3.58 8.98
N ASN A 10 9.36 -2.76 9.28
CA ASN A 10 8.29 -3.06 10.24
C ASN A 10 6.94 -3.27 9.55
N HIS A 11 6.94 -4.02 8.45
CA HIS A 11 5.73 -4.33 7.70
C HIS A 11 4.79 -5.23 8.54
N PRO A 12 3.46 -5.17 8.30
CA PRO A 12 2.53 -6.10 8.92
C PRO A 12 2.73 -7.53 8.38
N LYS A 13 2.18 -8.52 9.08
CA LYS A 13 2.10 -9.89 8.56
C LYS A 13 1.03 -9.97 7.47
N PHE A 14 1.43 -10.31 6.25
CA PHE A 14 0.54 -10.51 5.10
C PHE A 14 0.12 -11.97 5.04
N GLU A 15 -0.81 -12.37 5.91
CA GLU A 15 -1.32 -13.73 5.98
C GLU A 15 -2.73 -13.80 5.40
N VAL A 16 -3.04 -14.92 4.74
CA VAL A 16 -4.39 -15.17 4.23
C VAL A 16 -5.33 -15.34 5.43
N SER A 17 -6.38 -14.53 5.45
CA SER A 17 -7.44 -14.60 6.46
C SER A 17 -8.79 -14.53 5.77
N TYR A 18 -9.68 -15.48 6.08
CA TYR A 18 -11.05 -15.59 5.57
C TYR A 18 -11.20 -15.22 4.08
N GLU A 19 -11.11 -16.23 3.22
CA GLU A 19 -11.18 -16.02 1.76
C GLU A 19 -12.44 -15.23 1.36
N ARG A 20 -12.24 -14.18 0.56
CA ARG A 20 -13.29 -13.27 0.11
C ARG A 20 -13.79 -13.74 -1.26
N LYS A 21 -15.10 -13.66 -1.49
CA LYS A 21 -15.72 -14.00 -2.80
C LYS A 21 -15.11 -13.21 -3.96
N ASN A 22 -14.84 -11.93 -3.72
CA ASN A 22 -14.11 -11.08 -4.66
C ASN A 22 -12.63 -11.12 -4.29
N GLN A 23 -11.78 -11.31 -5.29
CA GLN A 23 -10.33 -11.31 -5.16
C GLN A 23 -9.72 -10.21 -6.03
N ILE A 24 -8.55 -9.72 -5.63
CA ILE A 24 -7.75 -8.84 -6.47
C ILE A 24 -7.01 -9.72 -7.47
N SER A 25 -7.27 -9.55 -8.76
CA SER A 25 -6.65 -10.34 -9.82
C SER A 25 -5.51 -9.61 -10.54
N LYS A 26 -5.41 -8.28 -10.38
CA LYS A 26 -4.39 -7.43 -11.01
C LYS A 26 -3.96 -6.29 -10.08
N PRO A 27 -2.70 -5.86 -10.14
CA PRO A 27 -2.25 -4.62 -9.50
C PRO A 27 -2.74 -3.37 -10.25
N ASN A 28 -2.38 -2.19 -9.77
CA ASN A 28 -2.79 -0.88 -10.30
C ASN A 28 -4.29 -0.64 -10.13
N ILE A 29 -4.75 -0.84 -8.90
CA ILE A 29 -6.16 -0.76 -8.54
C ILE A 29 -6.40 0.23 -7.41
N ILE A 30 -7.60 0.81 -7.40
CA ILE A 30 -8.09 1.64 -6.30
C ILE A 30 -9.25 0.92 -5.62
N ILE A 31 -9.11 0.63 -4.34
CA ILE A 31 -10.14 -0.01 -3.52
C ILE A 31 -10.78 1.04 -2.63
N LYS A 32 -12.03 1.37 -2.96
CA LYS A 32 -12.85 2.32 -2.21
C LYS A 32 -13.87 1.59 -1.34
N GLY A 33 -14.20 2.18 -0.20
CA GLY A 33 -15.30 1.71 0.65
C GLY A 33 -15.19 2.22 2.08
N PRO A 34 -16.26 2.15 2.89
CA PRO A 34 -16.25 2.67 4.26
C PRO A 34 -15.22 1.96 5.15
N ARG A 35 -14.90 2.55 6.32
CA ARG A 35 -14.05 1.89 7.32
C ARG A 35 -14.68 0.55 7.72
N PHE A 36 -13.83 -0.43 8.07
CA PHE A 36 -14.23 -1.75 8.55
C PHE A 36 -15.04 -2.64 7.59
N CYS A 37 -15.11 -2.34 6.28
CA CYS A 37 -15.81 -3.21 5.31
C CYS A 37 -14.98 -4.39 4.75
N GLY A 38 -13.81 -4.68 5.34
CA GLY A 38 -12.95 -5.79 4.92
C GLY A 38 -11.95 -5.48 3.81
N LYS A 39 -11.70 -4.20 3.48
CA LYS A 39 -10.66 -3.79 2.51
C LYS A 39 -9.28 -4.32 2.89
N LYS A 40 -8.91 -4.21 4.17
CA LYS A 40 -7.60 -4.65 4.67
C LYS A 40 -7.41 -6.14 4.43
N THR A 41 -8.39 -6.97 4.78
CA THR A 41 -8.39 -8.41 4.52
C THR A 41 -8.23 -8.72 3.04
N LEU A 42 -9.01 -8.05 2.18
CA LEU A 42 -8.91 -8.25 0.73
C LEU A 42 -7.51 -7.94 0.19
N ILE A 43 -6.91 -6.83 0.63
CA ILE A 43 -5.56 -6.41 0.24
C ILE A 43 -4.51 -7.38 0.79
N PHE A 44 -4.62 -7.78 2.05
CA PHE A 44 -3.64 -8.65 2.70
C PHE A 44 -3.64 -10.06 2.10
N ASN A 45 -4.81 -10.59 1.75
CA ASN A 45 -4.93 -11.87 1.04
C ASN A 45 -4.30 -11.82 -0.36
N PHE A 46 -4.27 -10.66 -1.01
CA PHE A 46 -3.57 -10.50 -2.28
C PHE A 46 -2.06 -10.34 -2.06
N LEU A 47 -1.66 -9.51 -1.09
CA LEU A 47 -0.26 -9.27 -0.77
C LEU A 47 0.45 -10.52 -0.22
N SER A 48 -0.27 -11.47 0.38
CA SER A 48 0.29 -12.74 0.87
C SER A 48 0.86 -13.64 -0.24
N GLN A 49 0.61 -13.31 -1.51
CA GLN A 49 1.22 -13.98 -2.66
C GLN A 49 2.67 -13.56 -2.90
N PHE A 50 3.10 -12.45 -2.30
CA PHE A 50 4.44 -11.89 -2.40
C PHE A 50 5.26 -12.21 -1.14
N LYS A 51 6.58 -12.23 -1.25
CA LYS A 51 7.44 -12.22 -0.06
C LYS A 51 7.34 -10.87 0.61
N ALA A 52 7.48 -10.83 1.93
CA ALA A 52 7.36 -9.57 2.65
C ALA A 52 8.42 -8.51 2.23
N SER A 53 9.63 -8.95 1.87
CA SER A 53 10.68 -8.09 1.31
C SER A 53 10.32 -7.49 -0.05
N GLU A 54 9.32 -8.02 -0.74
CA GLU A 54 8.84 -7.54 -2.04
C GLU A 54 7.72 -6.49 -1.91
N ILE A 55 7.28 -6.19 -0.69
CA ILE A 55 6.12 -5.34 -0.43
C ILE A 55 6.55 -4.09 0.31
N LEU A 56 6.13 -2.93 -0.18
CA LEU A 56 6.10 -1.70 0.62
C LEU A 56 4.65 -1.37 0.95
N PHE A 57 4.29 -1.49 2.24
CA PHE A 57 2.96 -1.17 2.73
C PHE A 57 3.02 0.09 3.61
N LEU A 58 2.29 1.14 3.21
CA LEU A 58 2.22 2.41 3.92
C LEU A 58 0.78 2.66 4.36
N ASP A 59 0.53 2.68 5.66
CA ASP A 59 -0.74 3.14 6.23
C ASP A 59 -0.66 4.64 6.52
N LEU A 60 -1.40 5.44 5.76
CA LEU A 60 -1.35 6.90 5.87
C LEU A 60 -2.05 7.44 7.13
N TYR A 61 -2.80 6.59 7.84
CA TYR A 61 -3.38 6.93 9.15
C TYR A 61 -2.46 6.55 10.32
N ASP A 62 -1.33 5.88 10.06
CA ASP A 62 -0.34 5.63 11.08
C ASP A 62 0.26 6.96 11.55
N THR A 63 0.26 7.20 12.87
CA THR A 63 0.76 8.44 13.47
C THR A 63 2.24 8.72 13.15
N ARG A 64 3.00 7.70 12.75
CA ARG A 64 4.42 7.82 12.37
C ARG A 64 4.60 8.17 10.90
N PHE A 65 3.53 8.13 10.11
CA PHE A 65 3.59 8.43 8.69
C PHE A 65 3.63 9.95 8.46
N GLU A 66 4.65 10.41 7.76
CA GLU A 66 4.81 11.80 7.35
C GLU A 66 4.53 11.93 5.85
N LYS A 67 3.56 12.76 5.44
CA LYS A 67 3.18 12.93 4.01
C LYS A 67 4.37 13.32 3.11
N GLN A 68 5.31 14.11 3.63
CA GLN A 68 6.55 14.51 2.95
C GLN A 68 7.42 13.31 2.53
N SER A 69 7.26 12.15 3.18
CA SER A 69 7.96 10.91 2.81
C SER A 69 7.66 10.48 1.37
N LEU A 70 6.49 10.83 0.83
CA LEU A 70 6.10 10.49 -0.53
C LEU A 70 6.97 11.17 -1.59
N GLU A 71 7.56 12.34 -1.29
CA GLU A 71 8.44 13.05 -2.22
C GLU A 71 9.67 12.23 -2.60
N ARG A 72 10.14 11.37 -1.68
CA ARG A 72 11.30 10.48 -1.86
C ARG A 72 10.91 9.04 -2.17
N LEU A 73 9.63 8.76 -2.38
CA LEU A 73 9.15 7.38 -2.57
C LEU A 73 9.73 6.76 -3.85
N ALA A 74 9.81 7.53 -4.94
CA ALA A 74 10.38 7.04 -6.19
C ALA A 74 11.86 6.65 -6.03
N ASP A 75 12.65 7.52 -5.39
CA ASP A 75 14.07 7.26 -5.14
C ASP A 75 14.24 6.02 -4.24
N PHE A 76 13.45 5.93 -3.18
CA PHE A 76 13.46 4.78 -2.28
C PHE A 76 13.18 3.45 -2.99
N LEU A 77 12.21 3.42 -3.90
CA LEU A 77 11.90 2.22 -4.68
C LEU A 77 12.99 1.89 -5.71
N ASN A 78 13.63 2.90 -6.28
CA ASN A 78 14.76 2.70 -7.21
C ASN A 78 16.01 2.16 -6.49
N GLU A 79 16.21 2.53 -5.22
CA GLU A 79 17.28 2.00 -4.38
C GLU A 79 16.98 0.58 -3.87
N ASN A 80 15.69 0.21 -3.74
CA ASN A 80 15.24 -1.07 -3.20
C ASN A 80 14.53 -1.91 -4.26
N LEU A 81 15.29 -2.35 -5.27
CA LEU A 81 14.78 -3.10 -6.43
C LEU A 81 14.07 -4.42 -6.09
N GLN A 82 14.25 -4.94 -4.88
CA GLN A 82 13.52 -6.10 -4.38
C GLN A 82 12.02 -5.81 -4.17
N ILE A 83 11.63 -4.55 -3.96
CA ILE A 83 10.23 -4.15 -3.79
C ILE A 83 9.53 -4.22 -5.14
N LYS A 84 8.55 -5.13 -5.25
CA LYS A 84 7.80 -5.39 -6.49
C LYS A 84 6.40 -4.81 -6.46
N ILE A 85 5.88 -4.46 -5.28
CA ILE A 85 4.55 -3.89 -5.13
C ILE A 85 4.48 -2.84 -4.02
N LEU A 86 3.79 -1.74 -4.32
CA LEU A 86 3.49 -0.65 -3.39
C LEU A 86 2.01 -0.72 -2.99
N CYS A 87 1.72 -0.59 -1.69
CA CYS A 87 0.37 -0.37 -1.19
C CYS A 87 0.31 0.91 -0.37
N LEU A 88 -0.54 1.85 -0.81
CA LEU A 88 -0.90 3.06 -0.06
C LEU A 88 -2.29 2.86 0.53
N TYR A 89 -2.35 2.63 1.84
CA TYR A 89 -3.57 2.35 2.57
C TYR A 89 -4.09 3.62 3.27
N ASN A 90 -5.42 3.75 3.38
CA ASN A 90 -6.11 4.89 3.99
C ASN A 90 -5.80 6.27 3.37
N LEU A 91 -5.70 6.35 2.04
CA LEU A 91 -5.54 7.62 1.34
C LEU A 91 -6.72 8.58 1.58
N ASP A 92 -6.38 9.81 1.94
CA ASP A 92 -7.27 10.95 2.13
C ASP A 92 -7.00 12.12 1.14
N PHE A 93 -6.07 11.94 0.20
CA PHE A 93 -5.70 12.89 -0.85
C PHE A 93 -5.23 12.15 -2.11
N ILE A 94 -5.01 12.89 -3.20
CA ILE A 94 -4.43 12.38 -4.45
C ILE A 94 -2.89 12.52 -4.39
N PRO A 95 -2.13 11.42 -4.26
CA PRO A 95 -0.67 11.50 -4.25
C PRO A 95 -0.13 11.61 -5.68
N ASN A 96 0.98 12.35 -5.86
CA ASN A 96 1.72 12.30 -7.13
C ASN A 96 2.54 11.00 -7.18
N LEU A 97 2.19 10.11 -8.12
CA LEU A 97 2.84 8.81 -8.31
C LEU A 97 3.43 8.64 -9.73
N GLU A 98 3.56 9.71 -10.50
CA GLU A 98 4.01 9.67 -11.91
C GLU A 98 5.38 9.00 -12.08
N LYS A 99 6.25 9.13 -11.08
CA LYS A 99 7.61 8.56 -11.09
C LYS A 99 7.66 7.10 -10.65
N ILE A 100 6.56 6.52 -10.17
CA ILE A 100 6.50 5.16 -9.64
C ILE A 100 6.23 4.18 -10.79
N LYS A 101 7.12 3.20 -10.98
CA LYS A 101 7.07 2.25 -12.11
C LYS A 101 6.63 0.84 -11.74
N ILE A 102 6.41 0.58 -10.45
CA ILE A 102 5.98 -0.72 -9.96
C ILE A 102 4.46 -0.77 -9.78
N PRO A 103 3.84 -1.97 -9.80
CA PRO A 103 2.50 -2.24 -9.30
C PRO A 103 2.08 -1.43 -8.05
N ILE A 104 0.90 -0.80 -8.09
CA ILE A 104 0.36 -0.01 -6.97
C ILE A 104 -1.04 -0.48 -6.56
N ILE A 105 -1.30 -0.57 -5.27
CA ILE A 105 -2.64 -0.69 -4.69
C ILE A 105 -2.93 0.57 -3.88
N LEU A 106 -4.00 1.26 -4.23
CA LEU A 106 -4.49 2.40 -3.46
C LEU A 106 -5.75 1.98 -2.70
N SER A 107 -5.86 2.35 -1.42
CA SER A 107 -7.10 2.20 -0.67
C SER A 107 -7.53 3.50 -0.04
N THR A 108 -8.81 3.83 -0.16
CA THR A 108 -9.40 5.02 0.46
C THR A 108 -10.75 4.70 1.12
N ASN A 109 -11.07 5.47 2.15
CA ASN A 109 -12.39 5.48 2.77
C ASN A 109 -13.33 6.52 2.15
N ILE A 110 -12.81 7.38 1.27
CA ILE A 110 -13.53 8.47 0.63
C ILE A 110 -14.14 7.96 -0.67
N LYS A 111 -15.41 8.31 -0.91
CA LYS A 111 -16.11 7.95 -2.15
C LYS A 111 -15.44 8.61 -3.36
N ASP A 112 -15.20 9.91 -3.24
CA ASP A 112 -14.61 10.76 -4.27
C ASP A 112 -13.35 11.42 -3.68
N LEU A 113 -12.18 10.97 -4.14
CA LEU A 113 -10.91 11.65 -3.86
C LEU A 113 -10.91 12.91 -4.72
N ASN A 114 -11.11 14.06 -4.07
CA ASN A 114 -11.04 15.37 -4.71
C ASN A 114 -9.63 15.95 -4.58
#